data_AF-A0A8J7TUY9-F1
#
_entry.id   AF-A0A8J7TUY9-F1
#
_cell.length_a   1.000
_cell.length_b   1.000
_cell.length_c   1.000
_cell.angle_alpha   90.00
_cell.angle_beta   90.00
_cell.angle_gamma   90.00
#
_symmetry.space_group_name_H-M   'P 1'
#
loop_
_entity.id
_entity.type
_entity.pdbx_description
1 polymer ?
#
loop_
_entity_poly.entity_id
_entity_poly.type
_entity_poly.pdbx_seq_one_letter_code
_entity_poly.pdbx_strand_id
1 'polypeptide(L)'
;MKKNFYWIVASLYICASFAQASVPLEEELKPMPHHALTRCTKGTTLKNEKSGVRVITSSCTSDPQAETQSTIPVKKSSLEATFEVVLTKGGLRIAFCSKDKKTTLVSESYEKIGTITGKLRLPSDCSTKEVRLVFMNHLSNPGVSEFNIISYKLFEVTIKSPSPSQTIVKNSPPPKQISPIPTVLVLEEPKHLPLALHGNSDSLSVHTSPINKSGQPQGEYIIEGKDFKRQDVSGDRMRCFFNSMGLDFTKQIELLKQNSKNVYILKMIANEIINAARANSSELPESLKTVINFKLFQEEMKTIDELREKRNKALEAQSPAPEKRDPKLLSDELKNVDLLENEVVASLRERAETEDAFLTFLKDYIGKGNMMVAVPDVQGQEGDNLDGNSCSIDAIALLNEIELRIYRQDYIDFDEALKMLQINVDDFYKNAFIQKLKELKKNGSKDPLNPAALEKLKGLQESDIDKLTATNAEQILKDLWVPVIRVMNDAAIAELKKRNINIYSPHLQLTHKFIPKGAKKVACIYHEGAHFQALIPALSQKK
;
A
#
# COMPACT_ATOMS: atom_id res chain seq x y z
N MET A 1 -13.05 4.30 23.80
CA MET A 1 -11.84 4.96 23.28
C MET A 1 -10.67 4.01 22.92
N LYS A 2 -10.60 2.77 23.42
CA LYS A 2 -9.58 1.78 22.97
C LYS A 2 -9.70 1.36 21.50
N LYS A 3 -10.86 1.55 20.85
CA LYS A 3 -11.09 1.13 19.45
C LYS A 3 -10.27 1.94 18.43
N ASN A 4 -10.26 3.28 18.49
CA ASN A 4 -9.67 4.12 17.44
C ASN A 4 -8.12 4.09 17.36
N PHE A 5 -7.44 3.78 18.46
CA PHE A 5 -5.99 3.61 18.47
C PHE A 5 -5.56 2.21 17.98
N TYR A 6 -6.43 1.20 18.15
CA TYR A 6 -6.24 -0.12 17.56
C TYR A 6 -6.31 -0.08 16.02
N TRP A 7 -6.99 0.88 15.40
CA TRP A 7 -7.16 0.93 13.94
C TRP A 7 -5.88 1.27 13.17
N ILE A 8 -5.02 2.16 13.68
CA ILE A 8 -3.74 2.49 13.03
C ILE A 8 -2.71 1.36 13.25
N VAL A 9 -2.72 0.72 14.43
CA VAL A 9 -1.79 -0.37 14.76
C VAL A 9 -2.23 -1.72 14.15
N ALA A 10 -3.54 -2.00 14.05
CA ALA A 10 -4.07 -3.21 13.41
C ALA A 10 -3.93 -3.16 11.88
N SER A 11 -4.05 -1.97 11.25
CA SER A 11 -3.79 -1.83 9.81
C SER A 11 -2.33 -2.13 9.46
N LEU A 12 -1.39 -1.87 10.37
CA LEU A 12 0.04 -2.20 10.20
C LEU A 12 0.35 -3.68 10.54
N TYR A 13 -0.44 -4.34 11.40
CA TYR A 13 -0.23 -5.76 11.76
C TYR A 13 -0.97 -6.76 10.85
N ILE A 14 -2.06 -6.35 10.20
CA ILE A 14 -2.86 -7.20 9.31
C ILE A 14 -2.18 -7.36 7.95
N CYS A 15 -1.45 -6.35 7.45
CA CYS A 15 -0.71 -6.46 6.19
C CYS A 15 0.46 -7.46 6.25
N ALA A 16 1.09 -7.64 7.41
CA ALA A 16 2.23 -8.56 7.59
C ALA A 16 1.86 -10.06 7.54
N SER A 17 0.57 -10.42 7.58
CA SER A 17 0.11 -11.82 7.62
C SER A 17 -0.34 -12.38 6.26
N PHE A 18 -0.25 -11.60 5.17
CA PHE A 18 -0.61 -12.07 3.82
C PHE A 18 0.58 -12.72 3.11
N ALA A 19 0.92 -13.92 3.53
CA ALA A 19 1.75 -14.85 2.75
C ALA A 19 0.96 -16.13 2.48
N GLN A 20 0.34 -16.15 1.28
CA GLN A 20 0.04 -17.28 0.39
C GLN A 20 -0.64 -18.56 0.93
N ALA A 21 -1.80 -18.88 0.35
CA ALA A 21 -2.24 -20.25 0.13
C ALA A 21 -2.91 -20.36 -1.26
N SER A 22 -2.11 -20.19 -2.33
CA SER A 22 -2.39 -20.88 -3.59
C SER A 22 -2.10 -22.36 -3.39
N VAL A 23 -2.83 -23.26 -4.08
CA VAL A 23 -2.41 -24.67 -4.17
C VAL A 23 -0.95 -24.63 -4.62
N PRO A 24 0.01 -25.12 -3.81
CA PRO A 24 1.42 -24.96 -4.12
C PRO A 24 1.66 -25.70 -5.43
N LEU A 25 1.83 -24.94 -6.51
CA LEU A 25 2.51 -25.45 -7.68
C LEU A 25 3.84 -25.96 -7.16
N GLU A 26 4.13 -27.24 -7.34
CA GLU A 26 5.41 -27.79 -6.92
C GLU A 26 6.52 -27.06 -7.68
N GLU A 27 7.21 -26.19 -6.96
CA GLU A 27 8.36 -25.47 -7.47
C GLU A 27 9.60 -26.31 -7.22
N GLU A 28 10.29 -26.66 -8.31
CA GLU A 28 11.60 -27.29 -8.21
C GLU A 28 12.68 -26.20 -8.27
N LEU A 29 13.40 -26.03 -7.17
CA LEU A 29 14.56 -25.15 -7.08
C LEU A 29 15.82 -25.90 -7.46
N LYS A 30 16.41 -25.57 -8.62
CA LYS A 30 17.67 -26.15 -9.06
C LYS A 30 18.82 -25.17 -8.76
N PRO A 31 19.77 -25.52 -7.86
CA PRO A 31 20.90 -24.65 -7.55
C PRO A 31 21.73 -24.33 -8.79
N MET A 32 22.14 -23.07 -8.93
CA MET A 32 23.04 -22.61 -9.98
C MET A 32 24.48 -22.49 -9.47
N PRO A 33 25.49 -22.50 -10.37
CA PRO A 33 26.88 -22.23 -10.00
C PRO A 33 27.02 -20.91 -9.26
N HIS A 34 27.95 -20.85 -8.31
CA HIS A 34 28.25 -19.60 -7.62
C HIS A 34 28.94 -18.61 -8.57
N HIS A 35 28.49 -17.36 -8.56
CA HIS A 35 29.11 -16.27 -9.30
C HIS A 35 29.98 -15.44 -8.33
N ALA A 36 31.22 -15.07 -8.67
CA ALA A 36 31.98 -14.20 -7.78
C ALA A 36 31.43 -12.77 -7.82
N LEU A 37 31.55 -12.01 -6.73
CA LEU A 37 31.22 -10.59 -6.74
C LEU A 37 32.42 -9.74 -7.18
N THR A 38 32.18 -8.70 -7.97
CA THR A 38 33.17 -7.71 -8.39
C THR A 38 32.75 -6.30 -8.01
N ARG A 39 33.73 -5.42 -7.86
CA ARG A 39 33.54 -3.99 -7.59
C ARG A 39 33.15 -3.24 -8.86
N CYS A 40 32.18 -2.34 -8.75
CA CYS A 40 31.65 -1.60 -9.91
C CYS A 40 32.05 -0.11 -9.97
N THR A 41 32.17 0.56 -8.82
CA THR A 41 32.29 2.02 -8.74
C THR A 41 33.56 2.51 -8.06
N LYS A 42 34.08 3.66 -8.54
CA LYS A 42 35.12 4.42 -7.83
C LYS A 42 34.56 4.94 -6.51
N GLY A 43 35.35 4.89 -5.44
CA GLY A 43 34.89 5.22 -4.08
C GLY A 43 34.30 4.04 -3.27
N THR A 44 33.96 2.93 -3.92
CA THR A 44 33.51 1.71 -3.23
C THR A 44 34.68 0.85 -2.76
N THR A 45 34.77 0.52 -1.48
CA THR A 45 35.74 -0.47 -0.98
C THR A 45 35.06 -1.83 -0.87
N LEU A 46 35.56 -2.81 -1.62
CA LEU A 46 35.12 -4.21 -1.54
C LEU A 46 36.25 -5.04 -0.92
N LYS A 47 36.01 -5.66 0.23
CA LYS A 47 37.00 -6.51 0.93
C LYS A 47 36.41 -7.89 1.17
N ASN A 48 37.11 -8.93 0.70
CA ASN A 48 36.80 -10.30 1.06
C ASN A 48 37.27 -10.52 2.50
N GLU A 49 36.32 -10.77 3.40
CA GLU A 49 36.57 -11.11 4.80
C GLU A 49 36.18 -12.58 5.02
N LYS A 50 36.60 -13.18 6.15
CA LYS A 50 36.24 -14.57 6.48
C LYS A 50 34.73 -14.79 6.57
N SER A 51 33.99 -13.74 6.92
CA SER A 51 32.53 -13.79 7.11
C SER A 51 31.72 -13.40 5.88
N GLY A 52 32.35 -13.01 4.77
CA GLY A 52 31.64 -12.52 3.59
C GLY A 52 32.38 -11.45 2.81
N VAL A 53 31.64 -10.70 1.99
CA VAL A 53 32.16 -9.57 1.20
C VAL A 53 31.70 -8.26 1.82
N ARG A 54 32.62 -7.54 2.47
CA ARG A 54 32.33 -6.24 3.07
C ARG A 54 32.41 -5.14 2.01
N VAL A 55 31.36 -4.33 1.97
CA VAL A 55 31.18 -3.21 1.05
C VAL A 55 31.04 -1.92 1.85
N ILE A 56 31.92 -0.96 1.59
CA ILE A 56 31.82 0.41 2.13
C ILE A 56 31.75 1.37 0.95
N THR A 57 30.73 2.21 0.90
CA THR A 57 30.51 3.14 -0.21
C THR A 57 30.00 4.48 0.27
N SER A 58 30.45 5.55 -0.36
CA SER A 58 29.86 6.89 -0.27
C SER A 58 29.20 7.32 -1.59
N SER A 59 29.11 6.41 -2.56
CA SER A 59 28.53 6.66 -3.88
C SER A 59 27.00 6.73 -3.81
N CYS A 60 26.40 7.50 -4.71
CA CYS A 60 24.95 7.70 -4.82
C CYS A 60 24.16 6.40 -5.15
N THR A 61 22.83 6.50 -5.04
CA THR A 61 21.87 5.37 -5.03
C THR A 61 21.69 4.61 -6.32
N SER A 62 22.16 5.14 -7.46
CA SER A 62 21.88 4.57 -8.77
C SER A 62 22.92 3.58 -9.24
N ASP A 63 24.15 3.66 -8.74
CA ASP A 63 25.25 2.86 -9.28
C ASP A 63 25.44 1.57 -8.48
N PRO A 64 25.63 0.41 -9.13
CA PRO A 64 26.07 -0.80 -8.45
C PRO A 64 27.37 -0.58 -7.68
N GLN A 65 27.47 -1.14 -6.47
CA GLN A 65 28.71 -1.17 -5.70
C GLN A 65 29.39 -2.53 -5.75
N ALA A 66 28.60 -3.59 -5.64
CA ALA A 66 29.01 -4.96 -5.89
C ALA A 66 28.05 -5.63 -6.87
N GLU A 67 28.55 -6.47 -7.76
CA GLU A 67 27.72 -7.26 -8.68
C GLU A 67 28.33 -8.61 -9.00
N THR A 68 27.55 -9.52 -9.56
CA THR A 68 28.08 -10.77 -10.12
C THR A 68 29.04 -10.50 -11.28
N GLN A 69 30.24 -11.08 -11.23
CA GLN A 69 31.30 -10.90 -12.21
C GLN A 69 30.84 -11.30 -13.62
N SER A 70 30.19 -12.46 -13.73
CA SER A 70 29.53 -12.93 -14.95
C SER A 70 28.04 -12.64 -14.96
N THR A 71 27.47 -12.58 -16.17
CA THR A 71 26.03 -12.57 -16.37
C THR A 71 25.42 -13.90 -15.93
N ILE A 72 24.21 -13.85 -15.41
CA ILE A 72 23.41 -15.01 -15.01
C ILE A 72 22.43 -15.27 -16.14
N PRO A 73 22.46 -16.46 -16.78
CA PRO A 73 21.51 -16.78 -17.85
C PRO A 73 20.11 -16.97 -17.26
N VAL A 74 19.12 -16.34 -17.88
CA VAL A 74 17.70 -16.51 -17.58
C VAL A 74 17.11 -17.38 -18.70
N LYS A 75 16.70 -18.59 -18.34
CA LYS A 75 16.01 -19.51 -19.24
C LYS A 75 14.50 -19.23 -19.18
N LYS A 76 13.67 -20.07 -19.83
CA LYS A 76 12.20 -19.97 -19.75
C LYS A 76 11.63 -20.14 -18.32
N SER A 77 12.46 -20.55 -17.37
CA SER A 77 12.20 -20.67 -15.94
C SER A 77 12.46 -19.35 -15.21
N SER A 78 11.80 -19.15 -14.07
CA SER A 78 12.08 -18.00 -13.18
C SER A 78 13.44 -18.18 -12.51
N LEU A 79 14.06 -17.09 -12.07
CA LEU A 79 15.35 -17.08 -11.35
C LEU A 79 15.10 -16.53 -9.94
N GLU A 80 15.59 -17.22 -8.92
CA GLU A 80 15.52 -16.77 -7.52
C GLU A 80 16.94 -16.61 -6.95
N ALA A 81 17.18 -15.51 -6.24
CA ALA A 81 18.34 -15.33 -5.38
C ALA A 81 17.91 -15.37 -3.92
N THR A 82 18.55 -16.20 -3.10
CA THR A 82 18.47 -16.07 -1.64
C THR A 82 19.74 -15.39 -1.14
N PHE A 83 19.63 -14.56 -0.10
CA PHE A 83 20.76 -13.80 0.41
C PHE A 83 20.70 -13.59 1.92
N GLU A 84 21.88 -13.38 2.50
CA GLU A 84 22.09 -12.94 3.87
C GLU A 84 23.12 -11.79 3.86
N VAL A 85 22.70 -10.63 4.38
CA VAL A 85 23.52 -9.41 4.41
C VAL A 85 23.42 -8.76 5.78
N VAL A 86 24.54 -8.32 6.35
CA VAL A 86 24.56 -7.51 7.57
C VAL A 86 24.73 -6.05 7.20
N LEU A 87 23.66 -5.25 7.34
CA LEU A 87 23.69 -3.81 7.14
C LEU A 87 24.13 -3.13 8.45
N THR A 88 25.32 -2.52 8.44
CA THR A 88 25.90 -1.87 9.64
C THR A 88 25.72 -0.36 9.64
N LYS A 89 25.59 0.25 8.45
CA LYS A 89 25.37 1.69 8.28
C LYS A 89 24.65 1.98 6.97
N GLY A 90 23.78 2.98 6.97
CA GLY A 90 23.15 3.50 5.76
C GLY A 90 22.02 2.62 5.25
N GLY A 91 21.92 2.48 3.93
CA GLY A 91 20.86 1.73 3.25
C GLY A 91 21.42 0.81 2.17
N LEU A 92 20.70 -0.27 1.92
CA LEU A 92 21.04 -1.33 0.97
C LEU A 92 19.87 -1.55 0.01
N ARG A 93 20.16 -1.62 -1.29
CA ARG A 93 19.25 -2.13 -2.30
C ARG A 93 19.86 -3.32 -3.01
N ILE A 94 19.09 -4.40 -3.15
CA ILE A 94 19.49 -5.62 -3.85
C ILE A 94 18.59 -5.75 -5.06
N ALA A 95 19.17 -5.98 -6.24
CA ALA A 95 18.39 -6.00 -7.48
C ALA A 95 18.91 -7.01 -8.50
N PHE A 96 18.00 -7.52 -9.34
CA PHE A 96 18.38 -8.05 -10.64
C PHE A 96 18.27 -6.95 -11.68
N CYS A 97 19.36 -6.73 -12.41
CA CYS A 97 19.42 -5.79 -13.53
C CYS A 97 19.65 -6.51 -14.84
N SER A 98 19.25 -5.89 -15.94
CA SER A 98 19.63 -6.30 -17.30
C SER A 98 21.16 -6.38 -17.45
N LYS A 99 21.65 -7.14 -18.44
CA LYS A 99 23.08 -7.29 -18.73
C LYS A 99 23.85 -5.96 -18.83
N ASP A 100 23.24 -4.94 -19.41
CA ASP A 100 23.79 -3.60 -19.58
C ASP A 100 23.57 -2.68 -18.37
N LYS A 101 22.92 -3.19 -17.32
CA LYS A 101 22.62 -2.52 -16.04
C LYS A 101 21.71 -1.31 -16.15
N LYS A 102 21.10 -1.06 -17.32
CA LYS A 102 20.23 0.11 -17.53
C LYS A 102 18.84 -0.09 -16.96
N THR A 103 18.39 -1.34 -16.87
CA THR A 103 17.03 -1.67 -16.43
C THR A 103 17.10 -2.50 -15.16
N THR A 104 16.52 -2.00 -14.08
CA THR A 104 16.22 -2.81 -12.89
C THR A 104 14.98 -3.63 -13.18
N LEU A 105 15.08 -4.96 -13.06
CA LEU A 105 13.99 -5.89 -13.35
C LEU A 105 13.17 -6.22 -12.11
N VAL A 106 13.84 -6.38 -10.97
CA VAL A 106 13.22 -6.54 -9.65
C VAL A 106 14.23 -6.07 -8.60
N SER A 107 13.77 -5.48 -7.51
CA SER A 107 14.64 -5.04 -6.42
C SER A 107 13.95 -4.96 -5.08
N GLU A 108 14.71 -5.11 -4.01
CA GLU A 108 14.30 -4.84 -2.64
C GLU A 108 15.25 -3.85 -1.98
N SER A 109 14.71 -3.03 -1.07
CA SER A 109 15.44 -1.96 -0.39
C SER A 109 15.30 -2.09 1.12
N TYR A 110 16.38 -1.76 1.83
CA TYR A 110 16.54 -1.97 3.27
C TYR A 110 17.28 -0.78 3.89
N GLU A 111 16.70 -0.17 4.92
CA GLU A 111 17.32 0.95 5.65
C GLU A 111 17.60 0.62 7.12
N LYS A 112 17.02 -0.46 7.63
CA LYS A 112 17.19 -0.87 9.02
C LYS A 112 18.50 -1.64 9.21
N ILE A 113 19.37 -1.11 10.07
CA ILE A 113 20.61 -1.77 10.50
C ILE A 113 20.29 -3.13 11.14
N GLY A 114 21.08 -4.15 10.79
CA GLY A 114 20.94 -5.52 11.30
C GLY A 114 21.23 -6.59 10.25
N THR A 115 20.93 -7.83 10.60
CA THR A 115 20.98 -8.96 9.67
C THR A 115 19.71 -8.99 8.84
N ILE A 116 19.89 -9.03 7.52
CA ILE A 116 18.84 -9.08 6.52
C ILE A 116 18.96 -10.44 5.82
N THR A 117 17.90 -11.24 5.90
CA THR A 117 17.76 -12.46 5.13
C THR A 117 16.55 -12.33 4.22
N GLY A 118 16.72 -12.59 2.94
CA GLY A 118 15.64 -12.38 1.98
C GLY A 118 15.77 -13.24 0.74
N LYS A 119 14.78 -13.08 -0.14
CA LYS A 119 14.72 -13.73 -1.43
C LYS A 119 14.34 -12.69 -2.48
N LEU A 120 15.01 -12.71 -3.61
CA LEU A 120 14.68 -11.86 -4.75
C LEU A 120 14.36 -12.76 -5.93
N ARG A 121 13.16 -12.64 -6.51
CA ARG A 121 12.71 -13.51 -7.60
C ARG A 121 12.40 -12.71 -8.85
N LEU A 122 12.96 -13.14 -9.98
CA LEU A 122 12.62 -12.57 -11.29
C LEU A 122 11.22 -13.01 -11.71
N PRO A 123 10.39 -12.10 -12.26
CA PRO A 123 9.12 -12.44 -12.88
C PRO A 123 9.29 -13.54 -13.95
N SER A 124 8.34 -14.47 -13.99
CA SER A 124 8.36 -15.60 -14.94
C SER A 124 8.22 -15.18 -16.41
N ASP A 125 7.69 -13.99 -16.64
CA ASP A 125 7.53 -13.35 -17.96
C ASP A 125 8.73 -12.46 -18.35
N CYS A 126 9.82 -12.49 -17.60
CA CYS A 126 11.01 -11.70 -17.90
C CYS A 126 11.58 -12.08 -19.28
N SER A 127 11.56 -11.12 -20.22
CA SER A 127 12.04 -11.31 -21.60
C SER A 127 13.58 -11.26 -21.73
N THR A 128 14.27 -10.86 -20.66
CA THR A 128 15.73 -10.70 -20.66
C THR A 128 16.40 -12.06 -20.57
N LYS A 129 17.34 -12.36 -21.47
CA LYS A 129 18.08 -13.64 -21.49
C LYS A 129 19.22 -13.73 -20.48
N GLU A 130 19.71 -12.58 -20.01
CA GLU A 130 20.88 -12.47 -19.15
C GLU A 130 20.73 -11.31 -18.17
N VAL A 131 20.97 -11.58 -16.89
CA VAL A 131 20.86 -10.59 -15.81
C VAL A 131 22.12 -10.52 -14.97
N ARG A 132 22.20 -9.52 -14.09
CA ARG A 132 23.21 -9.43 -13.03
C ARG A 132 22.50 -9.23 -11.70
N LEU A 133 22.98 -9.89 -10.66
CA LEU A 133 22.59 -9.57 -9.28
C LEU A 133 23.51 -8.44 -8.79
N VAL A 134 22.93 -7.34 -8.34
CA VAL A 134 23.65 -6.14 -7.90
C VAL A 134 23.26 -5.76 -6.48
N PHE A 135 24.23 -5.21 -5.75
CA PHE A 135 24.09 -4.65 -4.41
C PHE A 135 24.45 -3.16 -4.48
N MET A 136 23.53 -2.31 -4.04
CA MET A 136 23.52 -0.87 -4.23
C MET A 136 23.31 -0.13 -2.90
N ASN A 137 23.76 1.11 -2.83
CA ASN A 137 23.45 2.04 -1.76
C ASN A 137 21.99 2.51 -1.89
N HIS A 138 21.24 2.52 -0.80
CA HIS A 138 19.86 3.02 -0.77
C HIS A 138 19.70 4.18 0.22
N LEU A 139 20.37 5.30 -0.05
CA LEU A 139 20.22 6.53 0.72
C LEU A 139 19.90 7.70 -0.21
N SER A 140 18.77 8.37 0.00
CA SER A 140 18.29 9.51 -0.80
C SER A 140 19.27 10.70 -0.89
N ASN A 141 20.25 10.79 0.01
CA ASN A 141 21.32 11.78 0.02
C ASN A 141 22.70 11.11 -0.04
N PRO A 142 23.77 11.81 -0.47
CA PRO A 142 25.14 11.27 -0.44
C PRO A 142 25.52 10.89 0.99
N GLY A 143 25.36 9.61 1.31
CA GLY A 143 25.58 9.02 2.61
C GLY A 143 26.46 7.78 2.50
N VAL A 144 27.23 7.52 3.55
CA VAL A 144 28.08 6.33 3.61
C VAL A 144 27.24 5.13 4.03
N SER A 145 27.18 4.14 3.16
CA SER A 145 26.60 2.83 3.47
C SER A 145 27.69 1.79 3.66
N GLU A 146 27.46 0.92 4.63
CA GLU A 146 28.35 -0.17 4.99
C GLU A 146 27.55 -1.44 5.25
N PHE A 147 27.78 -2.45 4.42
CA PHE A 147 27.11 -3.74 4.53
C PHE A 147 28.08 -4.89 4.22
N ASN A 148 27.84 -6.04 4.85
CA ASN A 148 28.61 -7.26 4.65
C ASN A 148 27.73 -8.35 4.03
N ILE A 149 28.03 -8.74 2.80
CA ILE A 149 27.30 -9.79 2.08
C ILE A 149 27.84 -11.14 2.58
N ILE A 150 27.12 -11.76 3.51
CA ILE A 150 27.53 -13.00 4.17
C ILE A 150 27.43 -14.17 3.18
N SER A 151 26.28 -14.29 2.52
CA SER A 151 26.06 -15.32 1.51
C SER A 151 24.98 -14.92 0.51
N TYR A 152 25.05 -15.53 -0.68
CA TYR A 152 23.91 -15.56 -1.59
C TYR A 152 23.96 -16.83 -2.45
N LYS A 153 22.79 -17.32 -2.87
CA LYS A 153 22.62 -18.49 -3.72
C LYS A 153 21.62 -18.19 -4.83
N LEU A 154 21.87 -18.73 -6.01
CA LEU A 154 21.01 -18.58 -7.18
C LEU A 154 20.33 -19.92 -7.48
N PHE A 155 19.05 -19.86 -7.83
CA PHE A 155 18.22 -21.01 -8.15
C PHE A 155 17.46 -20.78 -9.45
N GLU A 156 17.47 -21.78 -10.32
CA GLU A 156 16.55 -21.88 -11.44
C GLU A 156 15.24 -22.46 -10.91
N VAL A 157 14.14 -21.72 -11.03
CA VAL A 157 12.81 -22.10 -10.51
C VAL A 157 11.97 -22.65 -11.65
N THR A 158 11.71 -23.96 -11.62
CA THR A 158 10.83 -24.61 -12.59
C THR A 158 9.48 -24.91 -11.94
N ILE A 159 8.43 -24.32 -12.50
CA ILE A 159 7.06 -24.62 -12.11
C ILE A 159 6.68 -25.93 -12.80
N LYS A 160 6.48 -27.01 -12.03
CA LYS A 160 5.94 -28.24 -12.59
C LYS A 160 4.49 -27.98 -12.96
N SER A 161 4.17 -28.06 -14.26
CA SER A 161 2.77 -28.14 -14.66
C SER A 161 2.16 -29.37 -13.98
N PRO A 162 0.99 -29.26 -13.34
CA PRO A 162 0.35 -30.42 -12.72
C PRO A 162 0.22 -31.51 -13.77
N SER A 163 0.80 -32.67 -13.50
CA SER A 163 0.78 -33.78 -14.45
C SER A 163 -0.68 -34.13 -14.73
N PRO A 164 -1.15 -34.05 -15.99
CA PRO A 164 -2.49 -34.49 -16.30
C PRO A 164 -2.53 -35.99 -15.99
N SER A 165 -3.47 -36.42 -15.14
CA SER A 165 -3.74 -37.80 -14.71
C SER A 165 -3.15 -38.23 -13.36
N GLN A 166 -3.89 -37.94 -12.28
CA GLN A 166 -4.19 -38.96 -11.28
C GLN A 166 -5.70 -38.99 -11.07
N THR A 167 -6.37 -39.86 -11.81
CA THR A 167 -7.77 -40.23 -11.58
C THR A 167 -7.86 -40.86 -10.20
N ILE A 168 -8.37 -40.13 -9.22
CA ILE A 168 -8.64 -40.66 -7.88
C ILE A 168 -9.69 -41.77 -8.02
N VAL A 169 -9.26 -43.03 -7.89
CA VAL A 169 -10.16 -44.17 -7.73
C VAL A 169 -10.84 -44.05 -6.37
N LYS A 170 -12.12 -43.64 -6.38
CA LYS A 170 -13.00 -43.63 -5.21
C LYS A 170 -13.30 -45.06 -4.77
N ASN A 171 -12.65 -45.54 -3.71
CA ASN A 171 -13.08 -46.70 -2.93
C ASN A 171 -13.12 -46.35 -1.44
N SER A 172 -14.15 -45.60 -1.03
CA SER A 172 -14.56 -45.47 0.37
C SER A 172 -16.09 -45.41 0.45
N PRO A 173 -16.72 -46.12 1.41
CA PRO A 173 -18.18 -46.15 1.56
C PRO A 173 -18.73 -44.81 2.08
N PRO A 174 -20.00 -44.47 1.78
CA PRO A 174 -20.53 -43.13 1.99
C PRO A 174 -20.82 -42.86 3.48
N PRO A 175 -20.40 -41.71 4.04
CA PRO A 175 -21.01 -41.18 5.25
C PRO A 175 -22.38 -40.56 4.92
N LYS A 176 -23.25 -40.54 5.94
CA LYS A 176 -24.65 -40.10 5.88
C LYS A 176 -24.81 -38.71 5.26
N GLN A 177 -25.83 -38.61 4.41
CA GLN A 177 -26.33 -37.41 3.72
C GLN A 177 -26.33 -36.16 4.62
N ILE A 178 -25.44 -35.23 4.29
CA ILE A 178 -25.64 -33.80 4.48
C ILE A 178 -25.89 -33.23 3.08
N SER A 179 -26.81 -32.27 2.97
CA SER A 179 -27.38 -31.69 1.75
C SER A 179 -26.34 -31.42 0.63
N PRO A 180 -26.74 -31.54 -0.66
CA PRO A 180 -25.81 -31.44 -1.77
C PRO A 180 -25.25 -30.01 -1.91
N ILE A 181 -23.94 -29.89 -1.72
CA ILE A 181 -23.16 -28.74 -2.19
C ILE A 181 -23.21 -28.78 -3.73
N PRO A 182 -23.57 -27.67 -4.40
CA PRO A 182 -23.61 -27.65 -5.86
C PRO A 182 -22.23 -27.93 -6.43
N THR A 183 -22.20 -28.83 -7.43
CA THR A 183 -21.02 -29.20 -8.20
C THR A 183 -20.31 -27.96 -8.70
N VAL A 184 -19.13 -27.69 -8.14
CA VAL A 184 -18.20 -26.65 -8.59
C VAL A 184 -17.78 -26.99 -10.02
N LEU A 185 -18.25 -26.21 -10.98
CA LEU A 185 -17.68 -26.15 -12.33
C LEU A 185 -16.25 -25.66 -12.17
N VAL A 186 -15.28 -26.53 -12.45
CA VAL A 186 -13.86 -26.13 -12.60
C VAL A 186 -13.77 -25.31 -13.89
N LEU A 187 -14.06 -24.02 -13.78
CA LEU A 187 -13.71 -23.01 -14.77
C LEU A 187 -12.19 -22.93 -14.81
N GLU A 188 -11.59 -23.07 -16.00
CA GLU A 188 -10.16 -22.81 -16.19
C GLU A 188 -9.85 -21.42 -15.63
N GLU A 189 -8.96 -21.35 -14.64
CA GLU A 189 -8.55 -20.07 -14.05
C GLU A 189 -8.02 -19.16 -15.17
N PRO A 190 -8.58 -17.95 -15.33
CA PRO A 190 -8.02 -16.99 -16.26
C PRO A 190 -6.60 -16.69 -15.80
N LYS A 191 -5.63 -17.17 -16.59
CA LYS A 191 -4.20 -16.88 -16.47
C LYS A 191 -4.05 -15.39 -16.16
N HIS A 192 -3.28 -15.09 -15.12
CA HIS A 192 -2.99 -13.78 -14.53
C HIS A 192 -3.36 -12.58 -15.40
N LEU A 193 -3.97 -11.58 -14.77
CA LEU A 193 -4.23 -10.27 -15.36
C LEU A 193 -3.03 -9.86 -16.24
N PRO A 194 -3.20 -9.65 -17.55
CA PRO A 194 -2.14 -9.20 -18.43
C PRO A 194 -1.88 -7.71 -18.16
N LEU A 195 -1.48 -7.42 -16.93
CA LEU A 195 -0.89 -6.17 -16.47
C LEU A 195 0.51 -6.17 -17.07
N ALA A 196 0.69 -5.42 -18.15
CA ALA A 196 2.02 -5.20 -18.70
C ALA A 196 2.81 -4.36 -17.70
N LEU A 197 3.49 -5.02 -16.76
CA LEU A 197 4.20 -4.34 -15.68
C LEU A 197 5.37 -3.49 -16.15
N HIS A 198 5.87 -3.65 -17.39
CA HIS A 198 7.10 -3.00 -17.84
C HIS A 198 7.07 -2.49 -19.29
N GLY A 199 6.12 -1.61 -19.60
CA GLY A 199 6.33 -0.63 -20.68
C GLY A 199 7.23 0.50 -20.16
N ASN A 200 8.16 1.01 -20.99
CA ASN A 200 8.99 2.16 -20.63
C ASN A 200 8.11 3.43 -20.52
N SER A 201 7.60 3.69 -19.31
CA SER A 201 6.62 4.74 -19.03
C SER A 201 7.15 6.15 -19.31
N ASP A 202 8.47 6.31 -19.38
CA ASP A 202 9.15 7.60 -19.52
C ASP A 202 8.78 8.33 -20.83
N SER A 203 8.27 7.58 -21.82
CA SER A 203 7.80 8.11 -23.11
C SER A 203 6.34 8.56 -23.14
N LEU A 204 5.52 8.24 -22.12
CA LEU A 204 4.11 8.59 -22.14
C LEU A 204 3.91 10.10 -21.91
N SER A 205 3.02 10.69 -22.71
CA SER A 205 2.63 12.09 -22.53
C SER A 205 1.82 12.27 -21.24
N VAL A 206 2.13 13.31 -20.46
CA VAL A 206 1.36 13.63 -19.26
C VAL A 206 -0.04 14.07 -19.67
N HIS A 207 -1.06 13.53 -19.01
CA HIS A 207 -2.44 13.98 -19.13
C HIS A 207 -2.63 15.27 -18.31
N THR A 208 -2.57 16.43 -18.97
CA THR A 208 -2.48 17.74 -18.29
C THR A 208 -3.81 18.50 -18.19
N SER A 209 -4.94 17.83 -18.36
CA SER A 209 -6.24 18.50 -18.59
C SER A 209 -7.25 18.26 -17.46
N PRO A 210 -6.94 18.64 -16.20
CA PRO A 210 -7.95 18.56 -15.15
C PRO A 210 -9.14 19.46 -15.49
N ILE A 211 -10.33 19.01 -15.17
CA ILE A 211 -11.57 19.78 -15.33
C ILE A 211 -11.97 20.41 -13.99
N ASN A 212 -12.85 21.41 -14.01
CA ASN A 212 -13.36 22.08 -12.81
C ASN A 212 -12.25 22.63 -11.88
N LYS A 213 -11.22 23.23 -12.48
CA LYS A 213 -10.07 23.79 -11.76
C LYS A 213 -10.50 24.86 -10.76
N SER A 214 -9.88 24.84 -9.58
CA SER A 214 -10.05 25.83 -8.52
C SER A 214 -8.74 26.57 -8.30
N GLY A 215 -8.79 27.91 -8.34
CA GLY A 215 -7.61 28.74 -8.10
C GLY A 215 -6.46 28.56 -9.11
N GLN A 216 -5.32 29.18 -8.79
CA GLN A 216 -4.08 29.07 -9.57
C GLN A 216 -3.30 27.81 -9.16
N PRO A 217 -2.51 27.20 -10.06
CA PRO A 217 -1.58 26.13 -9.69
C PRO A 217 -0.60 26.55 -8.59
N GLN A 218 -0.36 25.65 -7.64
CA GLN A 218 0.45 25.88 -6.43
C GLN A 218 1.56 24.85 -6.28
N GLY A 219 2.57 25.18 -5.48
CA GLY A 219 3.70 24.28 -5.19
C GLY A 219 4.64 24.11 -6.37
N GLU A 220 5.79 23.51 -6.09
CA GLU A 220 6.84 23.19 -7.05
C GLU A 220 7.36 21.81 -6.69
N TYR A 221 7.17 20.85 -7.59
CA TYR A 221 7.49 19.44 -7.37
C TYR A 221 8.33 18.92 -8.52
N ILE A 222 9.28 18.04 -8.24
CA ILE A 222 10.08 17.38 -9.27
C ILE A 222 9.72 15.90 -9.27
N ILE A 223 9.19 15.42 -10.39
CA ILE A 223 8.81 14.01 -10.58
C ILE A 223 9.52 13.52 -11.83
N GLU A 224 10.39 12.52 -11.67
CA GLU A 224 11.19 11.95 -12.76
C GLU A 224 11.95 13.02 -13.58
N GLY A 225 12.51 14.01 -12.88
CA GLY A 225 13.27 15.12 -13.48
C GLY A 225 12.42 16.15 -14.24
N LYS A 226 11.09 16.09 -14.14
CA LYS A 226 10.17 17.08 -14.73
C LYS A 226 9.53 17.91 -13.62
N ASP A 227 9.34 19.19 -13.89
CA ASP A 227 8.71 20.12 -12.96
C ASP A 227 7.18 20.01 -13.04
N PHE A 228 6.53 19.97 -11.88
CA PHE A 228 5.09 19.91 -11.72
C PHE A 228 4.59 20.98 -10.76
N LYS A 229 3.36 21.42 -11.00
CA LYS A 229 2.55 22.22 -10.07
C LYS A 229 1.27 21.46 -9.74
N ARG A 230 0.78 21.65 -8.54
CA ARG A 230 -0.49 21.12 -8.07
C ARG A 230 -1.63 22.04 -8.49
N GLN A 231 -2.54 21.54 -9.29
CA GLN A 231 -3.78 22.22 -9.66
C GLN A 231 -4.92 21.66 -8.81
N ASP A 232 -5.48 22.52 -7.98
CA ASP A 232 -6.69 22.19 -7.23
C ASP A 232 -7.89 22.07 -8.17
N VAL A 233 -8.82 21.19 -7.82
CA VAL A 233 -10.06 20.95 -8.57
C VAL A 233 -11.23 20.97 -7.60
N SER A 234 -12.36 21.54 -8.02
CA SER A 234 -13.57 21.49 -7.23
C SER A 234 -14.23 20.12 -7.31
N GLY A 235 -15.20 19.86 -6.45
CA GLY A 235 -16.02 18.66 -6.48
C GLY A 235 -16.09 17.99 -5.12
N ASP A 236 -17.31 17.69 -4.69
CA ASP A 236 -17.53 16.98 -3.44
C ASP A 236 -17.16 15.50 -3.58
N ARG A 237 -16.60 14.95 -2.51
CA ARG A 237 -16.24 13.53 -2.40
C ARG A 237 -15.34 13.10 -3.56
N MET A 238 -15.59 11.96 -4.22
CA MET A 238 -14.73 11.46 -5.30
C MET A 238 -14.74 12.25 -6.58
N ARG A 239 -15.60 13.27 -6.74
CA ARG A 239 -15.58 14.08 -7.97
C ARG A 239 -14.22 14.75 -8.19
N CYS A 240 -13.48 15.07 -7.12
CA CYS A 240 -12.12 15.59 -7.22
C CYS A 240 -11.14 14.62 -7.90
N PHE A 241 -11.30 13.30 -7.74
CA PHE A 241 -10.48 12.29 -8.45
C PHE A 241 -10.72 12.35 -9.96
N PHE A 242 -11.98 12.24 -10.39
CA PHE A 242 -12.35 12.31 -11.80
C PHE A 242 -11.93 13.64 -12.42
N ASN A 243 -12.16 14.75 -11.69
CA ASN A 243 -11.77 16.08 -12.13
C ASN A 243 -10.24 16.22 -12.26
N SER A 244 -9.48 15.64 -11.33
CA SER A 244 -8.01 15.61 -11.40
C SER A 244 -7.50 14.79 -12.59
N MET A 245 -8.16 13.69 -12.93
CA MET A 245 -7.89 12.90 -14.12
C MET A 245 -8.38 13.52 -15.43
N GLY A 246 -9.12 14.64 -15.38
CA GLY A 246 -9.73 15.23 -16.57
C GLY A 246 -10.89 14.42 -17.16
N LEU A 247 -11.56 13.62 -16.33
CA LEU A 247 -12.63 12.70 -16.73
C LEU A 247 -14.00 13.19 -16.24
N ASP A 248 -15.01 13.10 -17.10
CA ASP A 248 -16.40 13.38 -16.70
C ASP A 248 -16.97 12.22 -15.88
N PHE A 249 -17.36 12.49 -14.64
CA PHE A 249 -17.89 11.49 -13.71
C PHE A 249 -19.01 10.64 -14.32
N THR A 250 -20.04 11.28 -14.89
CA THR A 250 -21.22 10.57 -15.42
C THR A 250 -20.84 9.64 -16.57
N LYS A 251 -19.96 10.10 -17.47
CA LYS A 251 -19.44 9.25 -18.57
C LYS A 251 -18.64 8.07 -18.04
N GLN A 252 -17.85 8.24 -16.98
CA GLN A 252 -17.09 7.12 -16.40
C GLN A 252 -17.99 6.08 -15.72
N ILE A 253 -19.05 6.51 -15.04
CA ILE A 253 -20.06 5.58 -14.50
C ILE A 253 -20.71 4.78 -15.63
N GLU A 254 -21.07 5.43 -16.73
CA GLU A 254 -21.67 4.75 -17.88
C GLU A 254 -20.67 3.79 -18.56
N LEU A 255 -19.41 4.20 -18.70
CA LEU A 255 -18.36 3.34 -19.26
C LEU A 255 -18.11 2.09 -18.40
N LEU A 256 -18.10 2.24 -17.08
CA LEU A 256 -18.03 1.10 -16.15
C LEU A 256 -19.24 0.17 -16.32
N LYS A 257 -20.47 0.70 -16.41
CA LYS A 257 -21.67 -0.12 -16.66
C LYS A 257 -21.58 -0.91 -17.96
N GLN A 258 -21.12 -0.29 -19.04
CA GLN A 258 -20.97 -0.93 -20.34
C GLN A 258 -19.95 -2.07 -20.32
N ASN A 259 -19.06 -2.08 -19.33
CA ASN A 259 -18.04 -3.10 -19.15
C ASN A 259 -18.29 -3.97 -17.89
N SER A 260 -19.55 -4.06 -17.43
CA SER A 260 -19.94 -4.90 -16.28
C SER A 260 -19.60 -6.38 -16.44
N LYS A 261 -19.41 -6.86 -17.68
CA LYS A 261 -19.04 -8.24 -17.99
C LYS A 261 -17.54 -8.45 -18.21
N ASN A 262 -16.75 -7.39 -18.12
CA ASN A 262 -15.30 -7.50 -18.25
C ASN A 262 -14.73 -8.08 -16.95
N VAL A 263 -14.21 -9.31 -17.02
CA VAL A 263 -13.68 -10.05 -15.85
C VAL A 263 -12.61 -9.27 -15.10
N TYR A 264 -11.76 -8.49 -15.78
CA TYR A 264 -10.72 -7.70 -15.13
C TYR A 264 -11.29 -6.55 -14.30
N ILE A 265 -12.29 -5.86 -14.84
CA ILE A 265 -12.96 -4.75 -14.15
C ILE A 265 -13.79 -5.28 -12.99
N LEU A 266 -14.48 -6.42 -13.18
CA LEU A 266 -15.20 -7.11 -12.11
C LEU A 266 -14.27 -7.43 -10.94
N LYS A 267 -13.10 -8.01 -11.20
CA LYS A 267 -12.08 -8.31 -10.17
C LYS A 267 -11.60 -7.07 -9.44
N MET A 268 -11.28 -5.98 -10.16
CA MET A 268 -10.85 -4.71 -9.56
C MET A 268 -11.92 -4.11 -8.63
N ILE A 269 -13.20 -4.15 -9.04
CA ILE A 269 -14.29 -3.70 -8.19
C ILE A 269 -14.52 -4.63 -7.01
N ALA A 270 -14.45 -5.95 -7.21
CA ALA A 270 -14.60 -6.93 -6.15
C ALA A 270 -13.53 -6.76 -5.05
N ASN A 271 -12.27 -6.51 -5.43
CA ASN A 271 -11.19 -6.20 -4.50
C ASN A 271 -11.55 -5.01 -3.60
N GLU A 272 -12.11 -3.95 -4.17
CA GLU A 272 -12.52 -2.78 -3.40
C GLU A 272 -13.69 -3.09 -2.46
N ILE A 273 -14.68 -3.87 -2.91
CA ILE A 273 -15.79 -4.33 -2.06
C ILE A 273 -15.27 -5.14 -0.87
N ILE A 274 -14.34 -6.07 -1.09
CA ILE A 274 -13.71 -6.89 -0.04
C ILE A 274 -12.94 -6.01 0.94
N ASN A 275 -12.14 -5.08 0.43
CA ASN A 275 -11.36 -4.15 1.25
C ASN A 275 -12.28 -3.29 2.13
N ALA A 276 -13.35 -2.73 1.55
CA ALA A 276 -14.34 -1.97 2.31
C ALA A 276 -15.09 -2.86 3.33
N ALA A 277 -15.44 -4.10 2.98
CA ALA A 277 -16.09 -5.05 3.87
C ALA A 277 -15.25 -5.38 5.11
N ARG A 278 -13.92 -5.47 4.95
CA ARG A 278 -12.98 -5.78 6.04
C ARG A 278 -12.56 -4.55 6.85
N ALA A 279 -12.24 -3.45 6.16
CA ALA A 279 -11.70 -2.25 6.79
C ALA A 279 -12.80 -1.38 7.41
N ASN A 280 -13.91 -1.13 6.72
CA ASN A 280 -14.98 -0.31 7.28
C ASN A 280 -16.33 -0.66 6.65
N SER A 281 -16.90 -1.78 7.09
CA SER A 281 -18.17 -2.27 6.55
C SER A 281 -19.35 -1.31 6.72
N SER A 282 -19.23 -0.29 7.57
CA SER A 282 -20.24 0.76 7.71
C SER A 282 -20.39 1.63 6.48
N GLU A 283 -19.34 1.71 5.64
CA GLU A 283 -19.37 2.46 4.39
C GLU A 283 -20.11 1.73 3.26
N LEU A 284 -20.22 0.40 3.34
CA LEU A 284 -20.94 -0.37 2.33
C LEU A 284 -22.45 -0.11 2.39
N PRO A 285 -23.11 0.16 1.24
CA PRO A 285 -24.56 0.32 1.20
C PRO A 285 -25.27 -1.00 1.58
N GLU A 286 -26.43 -0.90 2.24
CA GLU A 286 -27.23 -2.08 2.64
C GLU A 286 -27.67 -2.94 1.44
N SER A 287 -27.93 -2.31 0.29
CA SER A 287 -28.22 -3.02 -0.96
C SER A 287 -27.06 -3.94 -1.36
N LEU A 288 -25.83 -3.45 -1.30
CA LEU A 288 -24.65 -4.25 -1.62
C LEU A 288 -24.41 -5.33 -0.58
N LYS A 289 -24.54 -5.02 0.72
CA LYS A 289 -24.41 -6.01 1.80
C LYS A 289 -25.36 -7.19 1.61
N THR A 290 -26.57 -6.91 1.13
CA THR A 290 -27.55 -7.94 0.79
C THR A 290 -27.05 -8.81 -0.37
N VAL A 291 -26.62 -8.18 -1.47
CA VAL A 291 -26.16 -8.89 -2.69
C VAL A 291 -24.96 -9.79 -2.41
N ILE A 292 -23.98 -9.31 -1.64
CA ILE A 292 -22.79 -10.10 -1.31
C ILE A 292 -22.99 -11.02 -0.11
N ASN A 293 -24.21 -11.11 0.44
CA ASN A 293 -24.53 -11.85 1.68
C ASN A 293 -23.55 -11.55 2.82
N PHE A 294 -23.38 -10.26 3.11
CA PHE A 294 -22.40 -9.78 4.10
C PHE A 294 -22.65 -10.34 5.50
N LYS A 295 -23.90 -10.65 5.86
CA LYS A 295 -24.25 -11.29 7.14
C LYS A 295 -23.54 -12.63 7.31
N LEU A 296 -23.56 -13.49 6.28
CA LEU A 296 -22.83 -14.77 6.31
C LEU A 296 -21.33 -14.54 6.54
N PHE A 297 -20.73 -13.59 5.82
CA PHE A 297 -19.32 -13.25 6.00
C PHE A 297 -19.01 -12.77 7.43
N GLN A 298 -19.89 -11.97 8.05
CA GLN A 298 -19.71 -11.54 9.44
C GLN A 298 -19.79 -12.71 10.44
N GLU A 299 -20.69 -13.66 10.22
CA GLU A 299 -20.83 -14.86 11.06
C GLU A 299 -19.60 -15.78 10.93
N GLU A 300 -19.09 -15.95 9.71
CA GLU A 300 -17.86 -16.68 9.42
C GLU A 300 -16.64 -16.01 10.07
N MET A 301 -16.46 -14.70 9.88
CA MET A 301 -15.35 -13.95 10.48
C MET A 301 -15.40 -13.94 12.01
N LYS A 302 -16.58 -13.89 12.62
CA LYS A 302 -16.72 -14.05 14.07
C LYS A 302 -16.17 -15.40 14.54
N THR A 303 -16.43 -16.46 13.79
CA THR A 303 -15.89 -17.80 14.09
C THR A 303 -14.35 -17.80 13.98
N ILE A 304 -13.79 -17.14 12.95
CA ILE A 304 -12.34 -16.96 12.82
C ILE A 304 -11.74 -16.20 14.01
N ASP A 305 -12.38 -15.13 14.47
CA ASP A 305 -11.91 -14.34 15.60
C ASP A 305 -11.93 -15.15 16.91
N GLU A 306 -12.98 -15.96 17.13
CA GLU A 306 -13.06 -16.89 18.26
C GLU A 306 -11.93 -17.94 18.20
N LEU A 307 -11.59 -18.45 17.01
CA LEU A 307 -10.46 -19.36 16.81
C LEU A 307 -9.11 -18.70 17.05
N ARG A 308 -8.92 -17.45 16.61
CA ARG A 308 -7.70 -16.67 16.90
C ARG A 308 -7.51 -16.45 18.39
N GLU A 309 -8.58 -16.12 19.10
CA GLU A 309 -8.52 -15.96 20.55
C GLU A 309 -8.14 -17.28 21.24
N LYS A 310 -8.73 -18.41 20.82
CA LYS A 310 -8.34 -19.75 21.30
C LYS A 310 -6.89 -20.09 20.98
N ARG A 311 -6.43 -19.79 19.76
CA ARG A 311 -5.03 -19.97 19.32
C ARG A 311 -4.08 -19.20 20.22
N ASN A 312 -4.36 -17.93 20.47
CA ASN A 312 -3.53 -17.06 21.30
C ASN A 312 -3.47 -17.58 22.75
N LYS A 313 -4.62 -17.96 23.34
CA LYS A 313 -4.67 -18.56 24.68
C LYS A 313 -3.89 -19.87 24.76
N ALA A 314 -3.99 -20.73 23.75
CA ALA A 314 -3.25 -21.99 23.69
C ALA A 314 -1.74 -21.76 23.59
N LEU A 315 -1.30 -20.79 22.78
CA LEU A 315 0.10 -20.38 22.68
C LEU A 315 0.62 -19.78 24.00
N GLU A 316 -0.16 -18.92 24.66
CA GLU A 316 0.17 -18.35 25.97
C GLU A 316 0.26 -19.42 27.07
N ALA A 317 -0.59 -20.45 27.02
CA ALA A 317 -0.55 -21.58 27.94
C ALA A 317 0.72 -22.45 27.78
N GLN A 318 1.35 -22.48 26.61
CA GLN A 318 2.65 -23.13 26.42
C GLN A 318 3.77 -22.38 27.12
N SER A 319 3.80 -21.05 26.99
CA SER A 319 4.79 -20.20 27.66
C SER A 319 4.34 -18.73 27.72
N PRO A 320 4.59 -18.03 28.84
CA PRO A 320 4.38 -16.58 28.90
C PRO A 320 5.30 -15.83 27.93
N ALA A 321 6.49 -16.36 27.63
CA ALA A 321 7.47 -15.74 26.74
C ALA A 321 7.16 -16.06 25.26
N PRO A 322 6.85 -15.07 24.40
CA PRO A 322 6.43 -15.28 23.01
C PRO A 322 7.38 -16.14 22.17
N GLU A 323 8.69 -15.98 22.36
CA GLU A 323 9.74 -16.68 21.63
C GLU A 323 9.87 -18.17 21.98
N LYS A 324 9.23 -18.61 23.08
CA LYS A 324 9.21 -20.01 23.52
C LYS A 324 7.94 -20.75 23.11
N ARG A 325 7.01 -20.09 22.43
CA ARG A 325 5.74 -20.67 21.98
C ARG A 325 5.99 -21.39 20.66
N ASP A 326 5.48 -22.61 20.52
CA ASP A 326 5.60 -23.41 19.30
C ASP A 326 4.21 -23.63 18.67
N PRO A 327 3.90 -22.94 17.56
CA PRO A 327 2.65 -23.13 16.81
C PRO A 327 2.42 -24.57 16.33
N LYS A 328 3.48 -25.39 16.18
CA LYS A 328 3.36 -26.79 15.75
C LYS A 328 2.70 -27.69 16.79
N LEU A 329 2.68 -27.27 18.06
CA LEU A 329 2.04 -28.01 19.14
C LEU A 329 0.53 -27.73 19.27
N LEU A 330 -0.02 -26.80 18.48
CA LEU A 330 -1.45 -26.51 18.46
C LEU A 330 -2.25 -27.64 17.77
N SER A 331 -3.56 -27.68 18.00
CA SER A 331 -4.46 -28.54 17.21
C SER A 331 -4.48 -28.08 15.74
N ASP A 332 -4.80 -28.99 14.82
CA ASP A 332 -4.82 -28.68 13.38
C ASP A 332 -5.81 -27.54 13.05
N GLU A 333 -6.95 -27.49 13.73
CA GLU A 333 -7.91 -26.38 13.64
C GLU A 333 -7.26 -25.02 13.97
N LEU A 334 -6.47 -24.95 15.05
CA LEU A 334 -5.81 -23.70 15.48
C LEU A 334 -4.56 -23.37 14.66
N LYS A 335 -3.91 -24.38 14.05
CA LYS A 335 -2.82 -24.18 13.09
C LYS A 335 -3.32 -23.56 11.79
N ASN A 336 -4.52 -23.96 11.36
CA ASN A 336 -5.06 -23.62 10.05
C ASN A 336 -6.03 -22.42 10.06
N VAL A 337 -6.08 -21.63 11.14
CA VAL A 337 -6.98 -20.46 11.26
C VAL A 337 -6.79 -19.48 10.10
N ASP A 338 -5.54 -19.26 9.69
CA ASP A 338 -5.25 -18.31 8.60
C ASP A 338 -5.69 -18.88 7.23
N LEU A 339 -5.66 -20.20 7.03
CA LEU A 339 -6.22 -20.85 5.84
C LEU A 339 -7.75 -20.71 5.82
N LEU A 340 -8.42 -20.95 6.94
CA LEU A 340 -9.88 -20.82 7.05
C LEU A 340 -10.33 -19.37 6.81
N GLU A 341 -9.58 -18.37 7.32
CA GLU A 341 -9.85 -16.97 7.00
C GLU A 341 -9.74 -16.70 5.50
N ASN A 342 -8.71 -17.24 4.83
CA ASN A 342 -8.54 -17.09 3.40
C ASN A 342 -9.71 -17.72 2.62
N GLU A 343 -10.23 -18.86 3.04
CA GLU A 343 -11.42 -19.50 2.46
C GLU A 343 -12.67 -18.62 2.61
N VAL A 344 -12.87 -18.01 3.79
CA VAL A 344 -13.98 -17.07 4.05
C VAL A 344 -13.87 -15.83 3.16
N VAL A 345 -12.67 -15.27 3.03
CA VAL A 345 -12.42 -14.10 2.15
C VAL A 345 -12.58 -14.47 0.68
N ALA A 346 -12.13 -15.65 0.25
CA ALA A 346 -12.32 -16.16 -1.11
C ALA A 346 -13.82 -16.35 -1.42
N SER A 347 -14.60 -16.89 -0.49
CA SER A 347 -16.06 -16.99 -0.62
C SER A 347 -16.73 -15.62 -0.73
N LEU A 348 -16.28 -14.61 0.02
CA LEU A 348 -16.76 -13.24 -0.15
C LEU A 348 -16.39 -12.68 -1.53
N ARG A 349 -15.18 -12.96 -2.00
CA ARG A 349 -14.69 -12.54 -3.31
C ARG A 349 -15.54 -13.08 -4.45
N GLU A 350 -15.86 -14.37 -4.45
CA GLU A 350 -16.73 -14.98 -5.45
C GLU A 350 -18.10 -14.27 -5.54
N ARG A 351 -18.66 -13.88 -4.39
CA ARG A 351 -19.92 -13.12 -4.33
C ARG A 351 -19.76 -11.67 -4.81
N ALA A 352 -18.63 -11.04 -4.52
CA ALA A 352 -18.31 -9.67 -4.93
C ALA A 352 -17.94 -9.57 -6.43
N GLU A 353 -17.46 -10.64 -7.05
CA GLU A 353 -17.12 -10.72 -8.49
C GLU A 353 -18.34 -10.92 -9.41
N THR A 354 -19.56 -10.93 -8.84
CA THR A 354 -20.80 -11.04 -9.62
C THR A 354 -21.17 -9.72 -10.31
N GLU A 355 -21.82 -9.80 -11.47
CA GLU A 355 -22.32 -8.63 -12.19
C GLU A 355 -23.33 -7.83 -11.33
N ASP A 356 -24.14 -8.51 -10.53
CA ASP A 356 -25.10 -7.86 -9.62
C ASP A 356 -24.41 -7.05 -8.52
N ALA A 357 -23.35 -7.61 -7.91
CA ALA A 357 -22.56 -6.90 -6.91
C ALA A 357 -21.88 -5.67 -7.52
N PHE A 358 -21.30 -5.82 -8.71
CA PHE A 358 -20.69 -4.73 -9.48
C PHE A 358 -21.68 -3.60 -9.77
N LEU A 359 -22.84 -3.92 -10.36
CA LEU A 359 -23.84 -2.91 -10.73
C LEU A 359 -24.43 -2.22 -9.50
N THR A 360 -24.62 -2.96 -8.41
CA THR A 360 -25.08 -2.43 -7.13
C THR A 360 -24.05 -1.49 -6.51
N PHE A 361 -22.77 -1.88 -6.48
CA PHE A 361 -21.68 -1.03 -6.00
C PHE A 361 -21.56 0.26 -6.83
N LEU A 362 -21.62 0.13 -8.16
CA LEU A 362 -21.55 1.27 -9.06
C LEU A 362 -22.73 2.23 -8.88
N LYS A 363 -23.95 1.73 -8.67
CA LYS A 363 -25.16 2.54 -8.46
C LYS A 363 -25.19 3.19 -7.08
N ASP A 364 -24.97 2.40 -6.04
CA ASP A 364 -25.27 2.79 -4.67
C ASP A 364 -24.05 3.29 -3.88
N TYR A 365 -22.84 3.08 -4.40
CA TYR A 365 -21.60 3.55 -3.79
C TYR A 365 -20.89 4.59 -4.67
N ILE A 366 -20.24 4.17 -5.76
CA ILE A 366 -19.45 5.07 -6.62
C ILE A 366 -20.36 6.14 -7.24
N GLY A 367 -21.53 5.76 -7.74
CA GLY A 367 -22.51 6.66 -8.37
C GLY A 367 -23.05 7.75 -7.43
N LYS A 368 -22.99 7.54 -6.11
CA LYS A 368 -23.31 8.54 -5.07
C LYS A 368 -22.09 9.37 -4.65
N GLY A 369 -20.98 9.19 -5.36
CA GLY A 369 -19.70 9.86 -5.12
C GLY A 369 -19.00 9.41 -3.85
N ASN A 370 -19.34 8.26 -3.25
CA ASN A 370 -18.62 7.78 -2.06
C ASN A 370 -17.13 7.56 -2.38
N MET A 371 -16.28 7.68 -1.36
CA MET A 371 -14.83 7.58 -1.49
C MET A 371 -14.40 6.24 -2.07
N MET A 372 -13.67 6.24 -3.18
CA MET A 372 -13.03 5.02 -3.67
C MET A 372 -11.70 4.85 -2.97
N VAL A 373 -11.34 3.62 -2.62
CA VAL A 373 -10.10 3.35 -1.90
C VAL A 373 -8.95 3.30 -2.89
N ALA A 374 -8.01 4.25 -2.79
CA ALA A 374 -6.69 4.07 -3.35
C ALA A 374 -5.89 3.20 -2.38
N VAL A 375 -5.82 1.89 -2.65
CA VAL A 375 -4.99 0.98 -1.88
C VAL A 375 -3.52 1.39 -2.13
N PRO A 376 -2.72 1.65 -1.08
CA PRO A 376 -1.29 1.89 -1.25
C PRO A 376 -0.69 0.70 -2.00
N ASP A 377 -0.27 0.93 -3.24
CA ASP A 377 0.27 -0.11 -4.13
C ASP A 377 1.54 0.44 -4.78
N VAL A 378 2.55 0.62 -3.94
CA VAL A 378 3.92 0.82 -4.40
C VAL A 378 4.59 -0.53 -4.25
N GLN A 379 5.01 -1.12 -5.36
CA GLN A 379 5.78 -2.37 -5.36
C GLN A 379 6.86 -2.33 -4.26
N GLY A 380 6.78 -3.28 -3.32
CA GLY A 380 7.69 -3.37 -2.16
C GLY A 380 7.09 -3.04 -0.80
N GLN A 381 5.80 -2.68 -0.69
CA GLN A 381 5.05 -2.77 0.57
C GLN A 381 4.33 -4.11 0.64
N GLU A 382 4.49 -4.82 1.77
CA GLU A 382 4.19 -6.24 1.98
C GLU A 382 2.86 -6.75 1.39
N GLY A 383 2.96 -7.86 0.63
CA GLY A 383 1.85 -8.67 0.14
C GLY A 383 2.00 -9.00 -1.34
N ASP A 384 2.53 -10.19 -1.66
CA ASP A 384 2.76 -10.72 -3.02
C ASP A 384 1.46 -10.97 -3.85
N ASN A 385 0.35 -10.31 -3.52
CA ASN A 385 -0.89 -10.44 -4.27
C ASN A 385 -0.97 -9.38 -5.37
N LEU A 386 -0.30 -9.62 -6.49
CA LEU A 386 -0.38 -8.81 -7.72
C LEU A 386 -1.83 -8.57 -8.17
N ASP A 387 -2.75 -9.48 -7.85
CA ASP A 387 -4.18 -9.37 -8.17
C ASP A 387 -5.00 -8.68 -7.06
N GLY A 388 -4.43 -8.46 -5.86
CA GLY A 388 -5.13 -7.96 -4.67
C GLY A 388 -5.17 -6.44 -4.52
N ASN A 389 -4.30 -5.74 -5.24
CA ASN A 389 -4.11 -4.29 -5.04
C ASN A 389 -4.82 -3.42 -6.08
N SER A 390 -5.34 -4.00 -7.16
CA SER A 390 -6.10 -3.24 -8.14
C SER A 390 -7.53 -2.98 -7.66
N CYS A 391 -7.99 -1.72 -7.77
CA CYS A 391 -9.26 -1.21 -7.25
C CYS A 391 -10.03 -0.41 -8.33
N SER A 392 -11.15 0.24 -7.98
CA SER A 392 -11.99 0.93 -8.98
C SER A 392 -11.29 2.07 -9.72
N ILE A 393 -10.33 2.76 -9.09
CA ILE A 393 -9.53 3.79 -9.77
C ILE A 393 -8.66 3.20 -10.89
N ASP A 394 -8.21 1.95 -10.72
CA ASP A 394 -7.45 1.21 -11.72
C ASP A 394 -8.34 0.75 -12.85
N ALA A 395 -9.57 0.34 -12.55
CA ALA A 395 -10.57 0.02 -13.57
C ALA A 395 -10.89 1.25 -14.44
N ILE A 396 -11.01 2.43 -13.82
CA ILE A 396 -11.19 3.71 -14.53
C ILE A 396 -9.96 4.02 -15.38
N ALA A 397 -8.75 3.89 -14.82
CA ALA A 397 -7.51 4.11 -15.54
C ALA A 397 -7.36 3.15 -16.75
N LEU A 398 -7.69 1.87 -16.57
CA LEU A 398 -7.69 0.83 -17.60
C LEU A 398 -8.63 1.17 -18.75
N LEU A 399 -9.89 1.53 -18.44
CA LEU A 399 -10.88 1.87 -19.45
C LEU A 399 -10.53 3.11 -20.28
N ASN A 400 -9.69 4.00 -19.75
CA ASN A 400 -9.27 5.22 -20.42
C ASN A 400 -7.84 5.12 -21.00
N GLU A 401 -7.18 3.97 -20.88
CA GLU A 401 -5.78 3.76 -21.30
C GLU A 401 -4.82 4.80 -20.69
N ILE A 402 -5.01 5.10 -19.40
CA ILE A 402 -4.21 6.07 -18.64
C ILE A 402 -3.36 5.32 -17.62
N GLU A 403 -2.04 5.53 -17.63
CA GLU A 403 -1.19 5.21 -16.48
C GLU A 403 -1.55 6.12 -15.30
N LEU A 404 -1.86 5.54 -14.16
CA LEU A 404 -2.22 6.26 -12.94
C LEU A 404 -1.03 6.28 -11.99
N ARG A 405 -0.66 7.48 -11.53
CA ARG A 405 0.35 7.66 -10.47
C ARG A 405 -0.20 8.59 -9.42
N ILE A 406 -0.35 8.09 -8.19
CA ILE A 406 -0.84 8.88 -7.06
C ILE A 406 0.31 9.12 -6.10
N TYR A 407 0.60 10.39 -5.91
CA TYR A 407 1.61 10.88 -5.01
C TYR A 407 0.96 11.43 -3.75
N ARG A 408 1.64 11.27 -2.63
CA ARG A 408 1.35 12.00 -1.40
C ARG A 408 2.57 12.83 -1.04
N GLN A 409 2.34 13.96 -0.38
CA GLN A 409 3.43 14.68 0.23
C GLN A 409 4.02 13.84 1.36
N ASP A 410 5.34 13.86 1.50
CA ASP A 410 5.97 13.33 2.71
C ASP A 410 5.37 14.00 3.94
N TYR A 411 5.10 13.20 4.97
CA TYR A 411 4.59 13.71 6.23
C TYR A 411 5.58 14.73 6.78
N ILE A 412 5.12 15.97 6.96
CA ILE A 412 5.89 16.95 7.70
C ILE A 412 5.74 16.62 9.17
N ASP A 413 6.86 16.27 9.82
CA ASP A 413 6.93 16.24 11.26
C ASP A 413 6.83 17.68 11.78
N PHE A 414 5.60 18.11 12.10
CA PHE A 414 5.33 19.44 12.62
C PHE A 414 6.04 19.68 13.95
N ASP A 415 6.25 18.65 14.76
CA ASP A 415 6.93 18.78 16.05
C ASP A 415 8.41 19.07 15.82
N GLU A 416 9.05 18.36 14.90
CA GLU A 416 10.43 18.64 14.50
C GLU A 416 10.56 20.03 13.89
N ALA A 417 9.67 20.42 12.97
CA ALA A 417 9.67 21.74 12.35
C ALA A 417 9.51 22.88 13.39
N LEU A 418 8.61 22.70 14.35
CA LEU A 418 8.42 23.66 15.46
C LEU A 418 9.62 23.69 16.40
N LYS A 419 10.25 22.54 16.71
CA LYS A 419 11.47 22.47 17.52
C LYS A 419 12.66 23.16 16.83
N MET A 420 12.80 23.01 15.51
CA MET A 420 13.83 23.72 14.73
C MET A 420 13.66 25.25 14.81
N LEU A 421 12.43 25.71 15.00
CA LEU A 421 12.09 27.13 15.25
C LEU A 421 12.24 27.55 16.71
N GLN A 422 12.75 26.67 17.58
CA GLN A 422 12.86 26.86 19.04
C GLN A 422 11.49 27.15 19.70
N ILE A 423 10.40 26.63 19.13
CA ILE A 423 9.07 26.71 19.72
C ILE A 423 8.90 25.53 20.68
N ASN A 424 8.47 25.80 21.91
CA ASN A 424 8.05 24.75 22.84
C ASN A 424 6.75 24.13 22.33
N VAL A 425 6.84 22.89 21.84
CA VAL A 425 5.74 22.17 21.19
C VAL A 425 4.56 21.93 22.13
N ASP A 426 4.82 21.58 23.39
CA ASP A 426 3.77 21.31 24.38
C ASP A 426 2.96 22.57 24.69
N ASP A 427 3.65 23.70 24.93
CA ASP A 427 3.00 24.99 25.15
C ASP A 427 2.26 25.47 23.90
N PHE A 428 2.84 25.24 22.71
CA PHE A 428 2.23 25.61 21.45
C PHE A 428 0.89 24.88 21.22
N TYR A 429 0.86 23.55 21.36
CA TYR A 429 -0.37 22.80 21.18
C TYR A 429 -1.39 23.02 22.30
N LYS A 430 -0.94 23.21 23.55
CA LYS A 430 -1.81 23.67 24.63
C LYS A 430 -2.56 24.95 24.23
N ASN A 431 -1.82 25.94 23.74
CA ASN A 431 -2.41 27.22 23.32
C ASN A 431 -3.35 27.04 22.12
N ALA A 432 -2.98 26.19 21.15
CA ALA A 432 -3.85 25.85 20.01
C ALA A 432 -5.19 25.22 20.47
N PHE A 433 -5.13 24.30 21.45
CA PHE A 433 -6.34 23.67 22.01
C PHE A 433 -7.22 24.68 22.73
N ILE A 434 -6.63 25.53 23.58
CA ILE A 434 -7.34 26.61 24.29
C ILE A 434 -8.03 27.54 23.28
N GLN A 435 -7.32 27.98 22.24
CA GLN A 435 -7.89 28.85 21.20
C GLN A 435 -9.05 28.17 20.46
N LYS A 436 -8.92 26.88 20.11
CA LYS A 436 -10.01 26.14 19.45
C LYS A 436 -11.23 26.01 20.36
N LEU A 437 -11.05 25.73 21.65
CA LEU A 437 -12.15 25.67 22.61
C LEU A 437 -12.87 27.02 22.74
N LYS A 438 -12.14 28.13 22.77
CA LYS A 438 -12.71 29.48 22.78
C LYS A 438 -13.50 29.78 21.50
N GLU A 439 -12.96 29.42 20.34
CA GLU A 439 -13.64 29.56 19.05
C GLU A 439 -14.96 28.79 19.02
N LEU A 440 -14.95 27.51 19.43
CA LEU A 440 -16.14 26.66 19.47
C LEU A 440 -17.18 27.18 20.47
N LYS A 441 -16.74 27.73 21.60
CA LYS A 441 -17.62 28.36 22.58
C LYS A 441 -18.31 29.60 22.01
N LYS A 442 -17.55 30.47 21.32
CA LYS A 442 -18.04 31.77 20.83
C LYS A 442 -18.89 31.64 19.57
N ASN A 443 -18.42 30.85 18.61
CA ASN A 443 -18.94 30.80 17.25
C ASN A 443 -19.73 29.51 16.95
N GLY A 444 -19.69 28.53 17.86
CA GLY A 444 -20.17 27.19 17.57
C GLY A 444 -19.24 26.45 16.59
N SER A 445 -19.79 25.42 15.94
CA SER A 445 -19.12 24.66 14.89
C SER A 445 -20.07 24.46 13.73
N LYS A 446 -19.53 24.48 12.51
CA LYS A 446 -20.27 24.01 11.32
C LYS A 446 -20.37 22.49 11.29
N ASP A 447 -19.39 21.81 11.88
CA ASP A 447 -19.36 20.35 12.02
C ASP A 447 -20.19 19.93 13.25
N PRO A 448 -20.87 18.77 13.20
CA PRO A 448 -21.65 18.26 14.31
C PRO A 448 -20.77 18.00 15.54
N LEU A 449 -21.13 18.60 16.67
CA LEU A 449 -20.45 18.39 17.96
C LEU A 449 -21.31 17.55 18.89
N ASN A 450 -20.67 16.91 19.87
CA ASN A 450 -21.38 16.25 20.97
C ASN A 450 -22.15 17.29 21.81
N PRO A 451 -23.49 17.23 21.87
CA PRO A 451 -24.30 18.23 22.58
C PRO A 451 -23.98 18.32 24.08
N ALA A 452 -23.72 17.19 24.75
CA ALA A 452 -23.43 17.16 26.18
C ALA A 452 -22.07 17.79 26.51
N ALA A 453 -21.05 17.50 25.70
CA ALA A 453 -19.74 18.13 25.85
C ALA A 453 -19.76 19.62 25.50
N LEU A 454 -20.58 20.01 24.51
CA LEU A 454 -20.77 21.41 24.14
C LEU A 454 -21.44 22.21 25.26
N GLU A 455 -22.43 21.63 25.94
CA GLU A 455 -23.07 22.28 27.09
C GLU A 455 -22.09 22.45 28.26
N LYS A 456 -21.27 21.43 28.51
CA LYS A 456 -20.17 21.53 29.49
C LYS A 456 -19.19 22.65 29.14
N LEU A 457 -18.79 22.78 27.86
CA LEU A 457 -17.92 23.86 27.40
C LEU A 457 -18.58 25.25 27.53
N LYS A 458 -19.89 25.36 27.28
CA LYS A 458 -20.64 26.60 27.47
C LYS A 458 -20.68 27.04 28.94
N GLY A 459 -20.75 26.09 29.87
CA GLY A 459 -20.73 26.36 31.31
C GLY A 459 -19.39 26.85 31.88
N LEU A 460 -18.26 26.61 31.21
CA LEU A 460 -16.94 27.07 31.68
C LEU A 460 -16.76 28.59 31.51
N GLN A 461 -16.19 29.31 32.48
CA GLN A 461 -15.80 30.69 32.23
C GLN A 461 -14.58 30.74 31.29
N GLU A 462 -14.41 31.81 30.52
CA GLU A 462 -13.27 31.92 29.59
C GLU A 462 -11.92 31.85 30.34
N SER A 463 -11.87 32.44 31.53
CA SER A 463 -10.71 32.39 32.43
C SER A 463 -10.40 30.98 32.97
N ASP A 464 -11.38 30.08 32.98
CA ASP A 464 -11.16 28.67 33.34
C ASP A 464 -10.58 27.90 32.17
N ILE A 465 -10.99 28.23 30.94
CA ILE A 465 -10.44 27.64 29.71
C ILE A 465 -8.95 27.98 29.59
N ASP A 466 -8.55 29.21 29.91
CA ASP A 466 -7.13 29.65 29.88
C ASP A 466 -6.23 28.90 30.87
N LYS A 467 -6.83 28.34 31.94
CA LYS A 467 -6.09 27.60 32.99
C LYS A 467 -5.98 26.12 32.71
N LEU A 468 -6.59 25.62 31.63
CA LEU A 468 -6.54 24.19 31.30
C LEU A 468 -5.10 23.75 31.00
N THR A 469 -4.76 22.55 31.45
CA THR A 469 -3.56 21.84 30.99
C THR A 469 -3.75 21.36 29.56
N ALA A 470 -2.67 21.06 28.85
CA ALA A 470 -2.74 20.49 27.49
C ALA A 470 -3.64 19.25 27.45
N THR A 471 -3.43 18.31 28.37
CA THR A 471 -4.21 17.07 28.49
C THR A 471 -5.70 17.33 28.73
N ASN A 472 -6.05 18.28 29.61
CA ASN A 472 -7.45 18.59 29.88
C ASN A 472 -8.12 19.24 28.67
N ALA A 473 -7.44 20.18 28.00
CA ALA A 473 -7.96 20.82 26.80
C ALA A 473 -8.14 19.81 25.65
N GLU A 474 -7.17 18.92 25.46
CA GLU A 474 -7.22 17.82 24.48
C GLU A 474 -8.42 16.88 24.74
N GLN A 475 -8.63 16.49 26.00
CA GLN A 475 -9.75 15.61 26.37
C GLN A 475 -11.10 16.27 26.09
N ILE A 476 -11.24 17.57 26.37
CA ILE A 476 -12.49 18.29 26.05
C ILE A 476 -12.72 18.33 24.53
N LEU A 477 -11.68 18.56 23.72
CA LEU A 477 -11.79 18.51 22.25
C LEU A 477 -12.22 17.11 21.78
N LYS A 478 -11.65 16.04 22.34
CA LYS A 478 -12.06 14.66 22.05
C LYS A 478 -13.52 14.39 22.42
N ASP A 479 -13.96 14.85 23.58
CA ASP A 479 -15.33 14.71 24.05
C ASP A 479 -16.34 15.45 23.15
N LEU A 480 -15.91 16.56 22.54
CA LEU A 480 -16.66 17.33 21.54
C LEU A 480 -16.67 16.71 20.14
N TRP A 481 -15.97 15.59 19.94
CA TRP A 481 -15.70 14.97 18.63
C TRP A 481 -14.87 15.83 17.67
N VAL A 482 -14.05 16.73 18.21
CA VAL A 482 -13.11 17.52 17.42
C VAL A 482 -11.83 16.71 17.21
N PRO A 483 -11.37 16.49 15.96
CA PRO A 483 -10.12 15.78 15.70
C PRO A 483 -8.91 16.58 16.20
N VAL A 484 -8.33 16.19 17.33
CA VAL A 484 -7.18 16.87 17.96
C VAL A 484 -6.02 17.06 16.99
N ILE A 485 -5.68 16.02 16.22
CA ILE A 485 -4.59 16.08 15.24
C ILE A 485 -4.80 17.17 14.19
N ARG A 486 -6.05 17.43 13.80
CA ARG A 486 -6.38 18.51 12.87
C ARG A 486 -6.13 19.87 13.51
N VAL A 487 -6.50 20.06 14.78
CA VAL A 487 -6.22 21.30 15.51
C VAL A 487 -4.72 21.56 15.64
N MET A 488 -3.94 20.51 15.93
CA MET A 488 -2.47 20.60 15.98
C MET A 488 -1.90 21.01 14.62
N ASN A 489 -2.26 20.29 13.56
CA ASN A 489 -1.74 20.52 12.22
C ASN A 489 -2.14 21.91 11.68
N ASP A 490 -3.41 22.33 11.85
CA ASP A 490 -3.89 23.64 11.40
C ASP A 490 -3.13 24.77 12.10
N ALA A 491 -2.88 24.63 13.41
CA ALA A 491 -2.10 25.61 14.17
C ALA A 491 -0.63 25.64 13.72
N ALA A 492 0.02 24.48 13.60
CA ALA A 492 1.40 24.38 13.14
C ALA A 492 1.58 24.96 11.73
N ILE A 493 0.68 24.62 10.81
CA ILE A 493 0.63 25.18 9.45
C ILE A 493 0.52 26.70 9.49
N ALA A 494 -0.39 27.24 10.30
CA ALA A 494 -0.56 28.69 10.40
C ALA A 494 0.71 29.37 10.92
N GLU A 495 1.39 28.77 11.91
CA GLU A 495 2.63 29.31 12.47
C GLU A 495 3.80 29.24 11.47
N LEU A 496 3.97 28.12 10.77
CA LEU A 496 4.98 27.97 9.72
C LEU A 496 4.76 28.96 8.58
N LYS A 497 3.51 29.16 8.15
CA LYS A 497 3.14 30.16 7.14
C LYS A 497 3.47 31.59 7.55
N LYS A 498 3.22 31.97 8.82
CA LYS A 498 3.60 33.32 9.32
C LYS A 498 5.10 33.60 9.19
N ARG A 499 5.91 32.54 9.20
CA ARG A 499 7.37 32.62 9.09
C ARG A 499 7.87 32.41 7.65
N ASN A 500 6.97 32.38 6.68
CA ASN A 500 7.25 32.08 5.27
C ASN A 500 7.96 30.73 5.07
N ILE A 501 7.75 29.76 5.97
CA ILE A 501 8.27 28.40 5.80
C ILE A 501 7.31 27.65 4.89
N ASN A 502 7.86 27.07 3.82
CA ASN A 502 7.09 26.24 2.92
C ASN A 502 6.70 24.94 3.63
N ILE A 503 5.40 24.76 3.83
CA ILE A 503 4.81 23.54 4.40
C ILE A 503 4.54 22.46 3.32
N TYR A 504 4.99 22.70 2.10
CA TYR A 504 4.93 21.71 1.04
C TYR A 504 6.33 21.15 0.87
N SER A 505 6.51 19.89 1.24
CA SER A 505 7.71 19.13 0.88
C SER A 505 7.77 19.08 -0.65
N PRO A 506 8.88 19.48 -1.28
CA PRO A 506 9.07 19.28 -2.71
C PRO A 506 9.17 17.78 -3.05
N HIS A 507 9.43 16.94 -2.04
CA HIS A 507 9.47 15.51 -2.16
C HIS A 507 8.07 14.92 -2.06
N LEU A 508 7.68 14.25 -3.14
CA LEU A 508 6.45 13.51 -3.24
C LEU A 508 6.75 12.01 -3.19
N GLN A 509 6.12 11.31 -2.27
CA GLN A 509 6.14 9.85 -2.24
C GLN A 509 5.11 9.32 -3.23
N LEU A 510 5.55 8.53 -4.21
CA LEU A 510 4.63 7.73 -5.01
C LEU A 510 3.97 6.71 -4.07
N THR A 511 2.64 6.71 -3.98
CA THR A 511 1.87 5.84 -3.06
C THR A 511 1.02 4.80 -3.78
N HIS A 512 0.78 4.99 -5.08
CA HIS A 512 0.07 4.03 -5.90
C HIS A 512 0.46 4.24 -7.36
N LYS A 513 0.71 3.14 -8.08
CA LYS A 513 1.07 3.17 -9.50
C LYS A 513 0.39 2.02 -10.23
N PHE A 514 -0.34 2.37 -11.29
CA PHE A 514 -1.01 1.41 -12.14
C PHE A 514 -0.75 1.71 -13.62
N ILE A 515 -0.21 0.74 -14.35
CA ILE A 515 0.06 0.85 -15.79
C ILE A 515 -0.86 -0.14 -16.54
N PRO A 516 -1.98 0.30 -17.12
CA PRO A 516 -2.81 -0.58 -17.93
C PRO A 516 -2.10 -0.94 -19.24
N LYS A 517 -2.37 -2.16 -19.73
CA LYS A 517 -1.93 -2.56 -21.07
C LYS A 517 -2.47 -1.59 -22.12
N GLY A 518 -1.58 -1.00 -22.91
CA GLY A 518 -1.94 -0.02 -23.93
C GLY A 518 -2.06 1.41 -23.44
N ALA A 519 -1.57 1.73 -22.23
CA ALA A 519 -1.52 3.10 -21.72
C ALA A 519 -0.92 4.07 -22.75
N LYS A 520 -1.62 5.18 -23.03
CA LYS A 520 -1.21 6.22 -23.99
C LYS A 520 -0.77 7.52 -23.31
N LYS A 521 -1.19 7.71 -22.06
CA LYS A 521 -0.94 8.92 -21.27
C LYS A 521 -0.69 8.56 -19.82
N VAL A 522 -0.10 9.48 -19.06
CA VAL A 522 0.09 9.34 -17.61
C VAL A 522 -0.65 10.45 -16.86
N ALA A 523 -1.49 10.09 -15.90
CA ALA A 523 -2.11 11.01 -14.95
C ALA A 523 -1.33 10.98 -13.62
N CYS A 524 -0.70 12.09 -13.29
CA CYS A 524 -0.08 12.31 -11.99
C CYS A 524 -1.08 13.02 -11.08
N ILE A 525 -1.45 12.38 -9.98
CA ILE A 525 -2.41 12.90 -9.01
C ILE A 525 -1.71 13.11 -7.69
N TYR A 526 -1.97 14.25 -7.06
CA TYR A 526 -1.59 14.53 -5.68
C TYR A 526 -2.77 14.19 -4.76
N HIS A 527 -2.53 13.45 -3.69
CA HIS A 527 -3.54 13.02 -2.73
C HIS A 527 -3.23 13.54 -1.33
N GLU A 528 -4.19 14.24 -0.73
CA GLU A 528 -4.09 14.80 0.63
C GLU A 528 -5.41 14.53 1.38
N GLY A 529 -5.35 13.67 2.39
CA GLY A 529 -6.54 13.26 3.15
C GLY A 529 -7.54 12.47 2.29
N ALA A 530 -8.67 13.11 1.95
CA ALA A 530 -9.72 12.57 1.08
C ALA A 530 -9.83 13.36 -0.24
N HIS A 531 -8.90 14.29 -0.49
CA HIS A 531 -8.93 15.18 -1.64
C HIS A 531 -7.86 14.80 -2.67
N PHE A 532 -8.25 14.82 -3.93
CA PHE A 532 -7.37 14.57 -5.07
C PHE A 532 -7.18 15.86 -5.87
N GLN A 533 -5.95 16.13 -6.26
CA GLN A 533 -5.55 17.29 -7.05
C GLN A 533 -4.68 16.84 -8.22
N ALA A 534 -4.71 17.56 -9.34
CA ALA A 534 -3.89 17.19 -10.48
C ALA A 534 -2.47 17.72 -10.32
N LEU A 535 -1.46 16.90 -10.64
CA LEU A 535 -0.09 17.36 -10.83
C LEU A 535 0.08 17.65 -12.32
N ILE A 536 0.03 18.92 -12.68
CA ILE A 536 0.21 19.39 -14.05
C ILE A 536 1.67 19.80 -14.26
N PRO A 537 2.27 19.55 -15.44
CA PRO A 537 3.59 20.04 -15.75
C PRO A 537 3.64 21.55 -15.55
N ALA A 538 4.69 22.04 -14.87
CA ALA A 538 4.98 23.45 -14.90
C ALA A 538 5.26 23.77 -16.37
N LEU A 539 4.38 24.54 -17.02
CA LEU A 539 4.66 25.04 -18.36
C LEU A 539 6.04 25.69 -18.26
N SER A 540 7.04 25.11 -18.92
CA SER A 540 8.33 25.74 -19.07
C SER A 540 8.01 27.10 -19.67
N GLN A 541 8.02 28.16 -18.86
CA GLN A 541 8.07 29.50 -19.39
C GLN A 541 9.34 29.45 -20.22
N LYS A 542 9.19 29.28 -21.54
CA LYS A 542 10.29 29.44 -22.49
C LYS A 542 10.75 30.88 -22.24
N LYS A 543 11.76 31.03 -21.39
CA LYS A 543 12.47 32.27 -21.18
C LYS A 543 13.21 32.61 -22.46
#